data_AF-A0A3D8JCF4-F1
#
_entry.id   AF-A0A3D8JCF4-F1
#
_cell.length_a   1.000
_cell.length_b   1.000
_cell.length_c   1.000
_cell.angle_alpha   90.00
_cell.angle_beta   90.00
_cell.angle_gamma   90.00
#
_symmetry.space_group_name_H-M   'P 1'
#
loop_
_entity.id
_entity.type
_entity.pdbx_description
1 polymer ?
#
loop_
_entity_poly.entity_id
_entity_poly.type
_entity_poly.pdbx_seq_one_letter_code
_entity_poly.pdbx_strand_id
1 'polypeptide(L)'
;MIQTKQRSIRVFEIDNTDLEECLDFLQKHSLLLKDYLIFFAHTPQKELEELALQLGLTYFVPNHSFAPIKVEKSREVEKLKIISKPVRSGEDIEHQGDLIICDNVHNGARISATGCISIFGNCEGRIECDGAYLILKNIHANHIIFNGQIFSKEMLDKINSNPQNLKLVIRNGDFITIKELK
;
A
#
# COMPACT_ATOMS: atom_id res chain seq x y z
N MET A 1 -2.23 -27.00 -27.73
CA MET A 1 -3.10 -26.22 -26.82
C MET A 1 -2.41 -26.17 -25.47
N ILE A 2 -2.07 -24.99 -24.95
CA ILE A 2 -1.34 -24.87 -23.68
C ILE A 2 -2.33 -25.12 -22.54
N GLN A 3 -2.00 -26.03 -21.63
CA GLN A 3 -2.77 -26.26 -20.41
C GLN A 3 -2.21 -25.36 -19.31
N THR A 4 -3.04 -24.49 -18.73
CA THR A 4 -2.66 -23.55 -17.68
C THR A 4 -3.43 -23.83 -16.40
N LYS A 5 -2.77 -23.72 -15.24
CA LYS A 5 -3.41 -23.77 -13.92
C LYS A 5 -2.97 -22.56 -13.10
N GLN A 6 -3.93 -21.82 -12.56
CA GLN A 6 -3.68 -20.72 -11.64
C GLN A 6 -3.62 -21.25 -10.20
N ARG A 7 -2.67 -20.75 -9.39
CA ARG A 7 -2.51 -21.09 -7.97
C ARG A 7 -2.22 -19.82 -7.17
N SER A 8 -2.63 -19.80 -5.91
CA SER A 8 -2.26 -18.77 -4.94
C SER A 8 -0.92 -19.14 -4.30
N ILE A 9 -0.02 -18.17 -4.17
CA ILE A 9 1.28 -18.35 -3.50
C ILE A 9 1.37 -17.42 -2.29
N ARG A 10 2.01 -17.88 -1.22
CA ARG A 10 2.34 -17.04 -0.05
C ARG A 10 3.77 -16.54 -0.22
N VAL A 11 3.96 -15.25 0.02
CA VAL A 11 5.23 -14.57 -0.19
C VAL A 11 5.79 -14.12 1.16
N PHE A 12 7.09 -14.32 1.36
CA PHE A 12 7.85 -13.79 2.49
C PHE A 12 8.77 -12.70 1.95
N GLU A 13 8.44 -11.45 2.25
CA GLU A 13 9.23 -10.28 1.84
C GLU A 13 10.38 -10.04 2.82
N ILE A 14 11.58 -9.82 2.27
CA ILE A 14 12.81 -9.55 3.01
C ILE A 14 13.38 -8.23 2.49
N ASP A 15 13.49 -7.24 3.38
CA ASP A 15 14.32 -6.05 3.15
C ASP A 15 15.79 -6.45 3.24
N ASN A 16 16.42 -6.63 2.09
CA ASN A 16 17.79 -7.10 1.97
C ASN A 16 18.81 -5.96 1.87
N THR A 17 18.58 -4.88 2.62
CA THR A 17 19.53 -3.77 2.75
C THR A 17 20.76 -4.18 3.59
N ASP A 18 20.55 -4.94 4.67
CA ASP A 18 21.63 -5.47 5.52
C ASP A 18 21.94 -6.93 5.15
N LEU A 19 23.13 -7.16 4.60
CA LEU A 19 23.55 -8.49 4.15
C LEU A 19 23.73 -9.46 5.32
N GLU A 20 24.42 -9.05 6.39
CA GLU A 20 24.78 -9.97 7.49
C GLU A 20 23.52 -10.44 8.24
N GLU A 21 22.59 -9.53 8.50
CA GLU A 21 21.30 -9.85 9.12
C GLU A 21 20.49 -10.80 8.24
N CYS A 22 20.48 -10.59 6.93
CA CYS A 22 19.78 -11.48 6.00
C CYS A 22 20.38 -12.89 5.98
N LEU A 23 21.70 -13.01 5.97
CA LEU A 23 22.38 -14.31 5.99
C LEU A 23 22.04 -15.09 7.27
N ASP A 24 22.10 -14.45 8.44
CA ASP A 24 21.73 -15.08 9.73
C ASP A 24 20.25 -15.51 9.73
N PHE A 25 19.36 -14.62 9.26
CA PHE A 25 17.94 -14.89 9.19
C PHE A 25 17.61 -16.11 8.31
N LEU A 26 18.15 -16.18 7.09
CA LEU A 26 17.91 -17.30 6.18
C LEU A 26 18.39 -18.63 6.78
N GLN A 27 19.54 -18.64 7.44
CA GLN A 27 20.06 -19.85 8.09
C GLN A 27 19.15 -20.31 9.23
N LYS A 28 18.82 -19.38 10.13
CA LYS A 28 18.02 -19.64 11.34
C LYS A 28 16.60 -20.10 11.01
N HIS A 29 16.00 -19.56 9.96
CA HIS A 29 14.59 -19.78 9.60
C HIS A 29 14.39 -20.66 8.35
N SER A 30 15.44 -21.32 7.87
CA SER A 30 15.44 -22.11 6.62
C SER A 30 14.28 -23.11 6.48
N LEU A 31 13.85 -23.77 7.57
CA LEU A 31 12.73 -24.71 7.54
C LEU A 31 11.40 -24.04 7.23
N LEU A 32 11.12 -22.88 7.84
CA LEU A 32 9.90 -22.12 7.59
C LEU A 32 9.89 -21.60 6.16
N LEU A 33 11.02 -21.06 5.71
CA LEU A 33 11.13 -20.35 4.45
C LEU A 33 10.93 -21.25 3.22
N LYS A 34 11.11 -22.57 3.34
CA LYS A 34 10.85 -23.54 2.26
C LYS A 34 9.39 -23.61 1.82
N ASP A 35 8.46 -23.25 2.69
CA ASP A 35 7.02 -23.27 2.40
C ASP A 35 6.52 -21.98 1.72
N TYR A 36 7.40 -21.00 1.50
CA TYR A 36 7.07 -19.68 0.96
C TYR A 36 7.89 -19.36 -0.28
N LEU A 37 7.35 -18.46 -1.11
CA LEU A 37 8.14 -17.76 -2.10
C LEU A 37 8.87 -16.61 -1.41
N ILE A 38 10.19 -16.56 -1.50
CA ILE A 38 10.97 -15.45 -0.96
C ILE A 38 11.00 -14.31 -1.98
N PHE A 39 10.71 -13.12 -1.48
CA PHE A 39 10.75 -11.89 -2.24
C PHE A 39 11.77 -10.95 -1.61
N PHE A 40 12.85 -10.63 -2.34
CA PHE A 40 13.83 -9.64 -1.91
C PHE A 40 13.41 -8.25 -2.39
N ALA A 41 13.29 -7.29 -1.47
CA ALA A 41 12.85 -5.94 -1.76
C ALA A 41 13.80 -5.21 -2.74
N HIS A 42 15.09 -5.54 -2.67
CA HIS A 42 16.18 -5.06 -3.52
C HIS A 42 16.84 -6.22 -4.26
N THR A 43 17.61 -5.93 -5.31
CA THR A 43 18.44 -6.96 -5.99
C THR A 43 19.39 -7.62 -4.98
N PRO A 44 19.29 -8.93 -4.74
CA PRO A 44 20.12 -9.61 -3.75
C PRO A 44 21.58 -9.60 -4.18
N GLN A 45 22.48 -9.48 -3.19
CA GLN A 45 23.91 -9.65 -3.41
C GLN A 45 24.23 -11.13 -3.66
N LYS A 46 25.35 -11.42 -4.34
CA LYS A 46 25.69 -12.77 -4.81
C LYS A 46 25.75 -13.80 -3.68
N GLU A 47 26.26 -13.40 -2.53
CA GLU A 47 26.37 -14.21 -1.32
C GLU A 47 25.00 -14.65 -0.81
N LEU A 48 24.01 -13.76 -0.89
CA LEU A 48 22.64 -14.04 -0.46
C LEU A 48 21.93 -15.00 -1.43
N GLU A 49 22.17 -14.84 -2.73
CA GLU A 49 21.67 -15.77 -3.76
C GLU A 49 22.26 -17.17 -3.58
N GLU A 50 23.57 -17.26 -3.36
CA GLU A 50 24.27 -18.52 -3.13
C GLU A 50 23.73 -19.24 -1.89
N LEU A 51 23.51 -18.53 -0.79
CA LEU A 51 22.93 -19.10 0.42
C LEU A 51 21.47 -19.55 0.20
N ALA A 52 20.64 -18.75 -0.47
CA ALA A 52 19.27 -19.13 -0.76
C ALA A 52 19.19 -20.42 -1.59
N LEU A 53 20.07 -20.56 -2.59
CA LEU A 53 20.21 -21.77 -3.38
C LEU A 53 20.69 -22.96 -2.54
N GLN A 54 21.71 -22.77 -1.69
CA GLN A 54 22.22 -23.81 -0.79
C GLN A 54 21.15 -24.33 0.19
N LEU A 55 20.31 -23.42 0.69
CA LEU A 55 19.22 -23.76 1.61
C LEU A 55 17.99 -24.36 0.89
N GLY A 56 17.98 -24.37 -0.45
CA GLY A 56 16.87 -24.88 -1.27
C GLY A 56 15.64 -23.99 -1.22
N LEU A 57 15.82 -22.67 -1.08
CA LEU A 57 14.74 -21.70 -1.01
C LEU A 57 14.31 -21.27 -2.42
N THR A 58 13.00 -21.12 -2.62
CA THR A 58 12.47 -20.56 -3.87
C THR A 58 12.40 -19.06 -3.72
N TYR A 59 13.11 -18.32 -4.57
CA TYR A 59 13.10 -16.85 -4.55
C TYR A 59 12.86 -16.28 -5.95
N PHE A 60 12.37 -15.05 -5.98
CA PHE A 60 12.22 -14.27 -7.20
C PHE A 60 13.11 -13.03 -7.13
N VAL A 61 13.95 -12.84 -8.15
CA VAL A 61 14.71 -11.60 -8.34
C VAL A 61 13.88 -10.66 -9.19
N PRO A 62 13.47 -9.50 -8.66
CA PRO A 62 12.63 -8.61 -9.42
C PRO A 62 13.44 -7.85 -10.47
N ASN A 63 12.95 -7.78 -11.71
CA ASN A 63 13.55 -6.97 -12.78
C ASN A 63 13.38 -5.45 -12.56
N HIS A 64 12.65 -5.06 -11.50
CA HIS A 64 12.40 -3.69 -11.06
C HIS A 64 12.23 -3.71 -9.54
N SER A 65 12.81 -2.75 -8.81
CA SER A 65 12.66 -2.69 -7.36
C SER A 65 11.18 -2.56 -6.99
N PHE A 66 10.62 -3.51 -6.23
CA PHE A 66 9.32 -3.30 -5.58
C PHE A 66 9.47 -2.61 -4.23
N ALA A 67 10.71 -2.47 -3.72
CA ALA A 67 10.93 -1.59 -2.58
C ALA A 67 10.34 -0.21 -2.88
N PRO A 68 9.58 0.39 -1.94
CA PRO A 68 9.24 1.80 -2.04
C PRO A 68 10.56 2.55 -2.25
N ILE A 69 10.62 3.36 -3.30
CA ILE A 69 11.80 4.15 -3.60
C ILE A 69 12.08 5.00 -2.36
N LYS A 70 13.09 4.64 -1.55
CA LYS A 70 13.72 5.59 -0.64
C LYS A 70 14.43 6.58 -1.53
N VAL A 71 13.68 7.59 -1.97
CA VAL A 71 14.24 8.75 -2.66
C VAL A 71 15.15 9.43 -1.64
N GLU A 72 16.45 9.19 -1.74
CA GLU A 72 17.44 10.12 -1.22
C GLU A 72 17.27 11.45 -1.96
N LYS A 73 16.35 12.28 -1.46
CA LYS A 73 16.35 13.72 -1.70
C LYS A 73 16.17 14.38 -0.37
N SER A 74 17.23 15.03 0.08
CA SER A 74 17.23 16.21 0.95
C SER A 74 16.54 17.41 0.26
N ARG A 75 15.35 17.18 -0.30
CA ARG A 75 14.32 18.20 -0.37
C ARG A 75 13.50 17.93 0.88
N GLU A 76 13.31 18.93 1.73
CA GLU A 76 12.22 18.86 2.71
C GLU A 76 10.93 18.61 1.91
N VAL A 77 10.55 17.35 1.76
CA VAL A 77 9.22 17.01 1.23
C VAL A 77 8.31 17.57 2.31
N GLU A 78 7.55 18.59 1.96
CA GLU A 78 6.50 19.09 2.84
C GLU A 78 5.73 17.88 3.34
N LYS A 79 5.81 17.61 4.64
CA LYS A 79 5.19 16.41 5.24
C LYS A 79 3.69 16.37 5.01
N LEU A 80 3.09 17.52 4.68
CA LEU A 80 1.69 17.71 4.43
C LEU A 80 1.49 18.54 3.15
N LYS A 81 0.70 18.02 2.22
CA LYS A 81 0.18 18.76 1.07
C LYS A 81 -1.29 19.06 1.27
N ILE A 82 -1.69 20.33 1.07
CA ILE A 82 -3.09 20.76 1.15
C ILE A 82 -3.57 21.19 -0.24
N ILE A 83 -4.69 20.63 -0.68
CA ILE A 83 -5.36 20.97 -1.93
C ILE A 83 -6.71 21.59 -1.60
N SER A 84 -6.84 22.89 -1.82
CA SER A 84 -8.06 23.67 -1.56
C SER A 84 -9.01 23.77 -2.76
N LYS A 85 -8.73 23.07 -3.85
CA LYS A 85 -9.50 23.08 -5.11
C LYS A 85 -10.05 21.69 -5.43
N PRO A 86 -11.11 21.56 -6.25
CA PRO A 86 -11.62 20.25 -6.64
C PRO A 86 -10.58 19.50 -7.48
N VAL A 87 -10.46 18.19 -7.25
CA VAL A 87 -9.63 17.28 -8.04
C VAL A 87 -10.48 16.70 -9.17
N ARG A 88 -10.11 17.00 -10.42
CA ARG A 88 -10.90 16.74 -11.62
C ARG A 88 -10.53 15.40 -12.26
N SER A 89 -11.42 14.92 -13.13
CA SER A 89 -11.18 13.70 -13.91
C SER A 89 -9.87 13.79 -14.71
N GLY A 90 -9.06 12.74 -14.65
CA GLY A 90 -7.75 12.70 -15.30
C GLY A 90 -6.61 13.33 -14.50
N GLU A 91 -6.88 14.00 -13.37
CA GLU A 91 -5.82 14.43 -12.46
C GLU A 91 -5.31 13.24 -11.62
N ASP A 92 -3.99 13.13 -11.52
CA ASP A 92 -3.28 12.16 -10.69
C ASP A 92 -2.50 12.91 -9.61
N ILE A 93 -2.90 12.74 -8.36
CA ILE A 93 -2.31 13.40 -7.19
C ILE A 93 -1.54 12.36 -6.39
N GLU A 94 -0.21 12.40 -6.52
CA GLU A 94 0.70 11.60 -5.70
C GLU A 94 1.42 12.50 -4.66
N HIS A 95 1.54 12.02 -3.42
CA HIS A 95 2.30 12.69 -2.39
C HIS A 95 3.01 11.75 -1.41
N GLN A 96 4.26 12.05 -1.11
CA GLN A 96 5.12 11.27 -0.21
C GLN A 96 5.02 11.82 1.23
N GLY A 97 3.79 11.87 1.76
CA GLY A 97 3.44 12.49 3.04
C GLY A 97 1.93 12.51 3.26
N ASP A 98 1.45 13.30 4.21
CA ASP A 98 0.03 13.48 4.48
C ASP A 98 -0.64 14.36 3.42
N LEU A 99 -1.88 14.05 3.06
CA LEU A 99 -2.63 14.77 2.04
C LEU A 99 -3.99 15.21 2.56
N ILE A 100 -4.26 16.50 2.49
CA ILE A 100 -5.58 17.06 2.80
C ILE A 100 -6.20 17.62 1.52
N ILE A 101 -7.44 17.23 1.23
CA ILE A 101 -8.25 17.76 0.14
C ILE A 101 -9.50 18.38 0.73
N CYS A 102 -9.64 19.70 0.58
CA CYS A 102 -10.74 20.45 1.17
C CYS A 102 -12.02 20.48 0.29
N ASP A 103 -11.95 19.93 -0.92
CA ASP A 103 -13.03 19.95 -1.91
C ASP A 103 -13.29 18.53 -2.48
N ASN A 104 -14.15 18.43 -3.48
CA ASN A 104 -14.57 17.19 -4.10
C ASN A 104 -13.47 16.57 -4.96
N VAL A 105 -13.53 15.25 -5.05
CA VAL A 105 -12.69 14.43 -5.92
C VAL A 105 -13.62 13.75 -6.91
N HIS A 106 -13.52 14.14 -8.18
CA HIS A 106 -14.41 13.66 -9.22
C HIS A 106 -14.00 12.28 -9.77
N ASN A 107 -14.97 11.63 -10.41
CA ASN A 107 -14.74 10.36 -11.10
C ASN A 107 -13.58 10.47 -12.10
N GLY A 108 -12.71 9.46 -12.13
CA GLY A 108 -11.53 9.42 -12.99
C GLY A 108 -10.32 10.17 -12.46
N ALA A 109 -10.41 10.83 -11.30
CA ALA A 109 -9.23 11.26 -10.56
C ALA A 109 -8.57 10.08 -9.83
N ARG A 110 -7.24 10.16 -9.66
CA ARG A 110 -6.46 9.25 -8.80
C ARG A 110 -5.77 10.04 -7.70
N ILE A 111 -5.85 9.51 -6.49
CA ILE A 111 -5.16 10.07 -5.32
C ILE A 111 -4.35 8.95 -4.69
N SER A 112 -3.05 9.17 -4.51
CA SER A 112 -2.15 8.30 -3.77
C SER A 112 -1.33 9.08 -2.76
N ALA A 113 -1.23 8.56 -1.54
CA ALA A 113 -0.32 9.09 -0.54
C ALA A 113 0.26 8.01 0.36
N THR A 114 1.54 8.14 0.70
CA THR A 114 2.20 7.27 1.68
C THR A 114 1.85 7.63 3.13
N GLY A 115 1.41 8.87 3.36
CA GLY A 115 0.88 9.33 4.64
C GLY A 115 -0.64 9.23 4.73
N CYS A 116 -1.21 9.91 5.73
CA CYS A 116 -2.64 9.91 5.98
C CYS A 116 -3.37 10.79 4.96
N ILE A 117 -4.57 10.37 4.55
CA ILE A 117 -5.40 11.15 3.62
C ILE A 117 -6.65 11.66 4.35
N SER A 118 -6.98 12.93 4.19
CA SER A 118 -8.25 13.52 4.64
C SER A 118 -8.96 14.23 3.48
N ILE A 119 -10.15 13.78 3.13
CA ILE A 119 -10.98 14.37 2.08
C ILE A 119 -12.26 14.90 2.73
N PHE A 120 -12.44 16.21 2.69
CA PHE A 120 -13.58 16.88 3.30
C PHE A 120 -14.77 17.06 2.32
N GLY A 121 -14.52 16.88 1.02
CA GLY A 121 -15.56 16.82 -0.02
C GLY A 121 -16.06 15.40 -0.31
N ASN A 122 -16.92 15.30 -1.32
CA ASN A 122 -17.36 14.01 -1.85
C ASN A 122 -16.25 13.38 -2.69
N CYS A 123 -16.11 12.05 -2.60
CA CYS A 123 -15.13 11.32 -3.40
C CYS A 123 -15.76 10.32 -4.37
N GLU A 124 -15.45 10.45 -5.65
CA GLU A 124 -15.81 9.50 -6.72
C GLU A 124 -14.56 8.94 -7.43
N GLY A 125 -13.38 9.46 -7.09
CA GLY A 125 -12.09 9.05 -7.62
C GLY A 125 -11.42 7.93 -6.84
N ARG A 126 -10.39 7.33 -7.41
CA ARG A 126 -9.67 6.21 -6.78
C ARG A 126 -8.73 6.73 -5.69
N ILE A 127 -8.71 6.05 -4.55
CA ILE A 127 -7.84 6.40 -3.42
C ILE A 127 -6.89 5.24 -3.11
N GLU A 128 -5.63 5.56 -2.88
CA GLU A 128 -4.60 4.67 -2.35
C GLU A 128 -3.92 5.37 -1.16
N CYS A 129 -4.05 4.83 0.04
CA CYS A 129 -3.59 5.46 1.28
C CYS A 129 -2.82 4.45 2.13
N ASP A 130 -1.53 4.70 2.36
CA ASP A 130 -0.69 3.86 3.22
C ASP A 130 -0.42 4.48 4.60
N GLY A 131 -1.13 5.56 4.91
CA GLY A 131 -1.08 6.20 6.21
C GLY A 131 -1.77 5.41 7.33
N ALA A 132 -1.61 5.92 8.55
CA ALA A 132 -2.24 5.35 9.74
C ALA A 132 -3.78 5.45 9.72
N TYR A 133 -4.33 6.44 9.00
CA TYR A 133 -5.76 6.62 8.86
C TYR A 133 -6.16 7.21 7.51
N LEU A 134 -7.44 7.08 7.20
CA LEU A 134 -8.11 7.72 6.08
C LEU A 134 -9.39 8.39 6.58
N ILE A 135 -9.55 9.70 6.35
CA ILE A 135 -10.76 10.46 6.64
C ILE A 135 -11.49 10.78 5.34
N LEU A 136 -12.78 10.45 5.27
CA LEU A 136 -13.62 10.80 4.13
C LEU A 136 -15.09 10.97 4.51
N LYS A 137 -15.81 11.79 3.75
CA LYS A 137 -17.25 12.01 3.93
C LYS A 137 -18.08 10.87 3.33
N ASN A 138 -17.96 10.68 2.02
CA ASN A 138 -18.60 9.61 1.25
C ASN A 138 -17.66 9.23 0.11
N ILE A 139 -17.82 7.99 -0.36
CA ILE A 139 -17.03 7.47 -1.45
C ILE A 139 -17.86 6.59 -2.37
N HIS A 140 -18.02 7.06 -3.61
CA HIS A 140 -18.70 6.32 -4.68
C HIS A 140 -17.71 5.71 -5.66
N ALA A 141 -16.41 5.78 -5.34
CA ALA A 141 -15.37 5.11 -6.09
C ALA A 141 -15.43 3.60 -5.85
N ASN A 142 -15.29 2.84 -6.94
CA ASN A 142 -15.26 1.38 -6.87
C ASN A 142 -13.89 0.83 -6.41
N HIS A 143 -12.91 1.70 -6.13
CA HIS A 143 -11.54 1.29 -5.86
C HIS A 143 -10.90 2.20 -4.80
N ILE A 144 -10.83 1.68 -3.57
CA ILE A 144 -10.07 2.22 -2.45
C ILE A 144 -9.10 1.14 -2.01
N ILE A 145 -7.84 1.53 -1.89
CA ILE A 145 -6.80 0.75 -1.24
C ILE A 145 -6.37 1.51 0.01
N PHE A 146 -6.40 0.83 1.16
CA PHE A 146 -5.85 1.35 2.39
C PHE A 146 -4.89 0.34 2.99
N ASN A 147 -3.61 0.71 3.13
CA ASN A 147 -2.52 -0.17 3.56
C ASN A 147 -2.52 -1.52 2.81
N GLY A 148 -2.63 -1.47 1.48
CA GLY A 148 -2.70 -2.66 0.61
C GLY A 148 -4.02 -3.45 0.62
N GLN A 149 -5.00 -3.11 1.46
CA GLN A 149 -6.30 -3.78 1.48
C GLN A 149 -7.33 -3.05 0.60
N ILE A 150 -7.91 -3.77 -0.36
CA ILE A 150 -9.03 -3.29 -1.18
C ILE A 150 -10.33 -3.34 -0.37
N PHE A 151 -11.11 -2.25 -0.39
CA PHE A 151 -12.37 -2.21 0.35
C PHE A 151 -13.44 -3.05 -0.33
N SER A 152 -14.15 -3.85 0.46
CA SER A 152 -15.31 -4.59 0.00
C SER A 152 -16.52 -3.66 -0.16
N LYS A 153 -17.52 -4.11 -0.93
CA LYS A 153 -18.78 -3.37 -1.10
C LYS A 153 -19.44 -3.02 0.25
N GLU A 154 -19.43 -3.95 1.19
CA GLU A 154 -19.98 -3.73 2.54
C GLU A 154 -19.28 -2.61 3.30
N MET A 155 -17.95 -2.47 3.14
CA MET A 155 -17.19 -1.37 3.74
C MET A 155 -17.55 -0.02 3.09
N LEU A 156 -17.69 0.00 1.76
CA LEU A 156 -18.13 1.19 1.03
C LEU A 156 -19.55 1.61 1.44
N ASP A 157 -20.47 0.65 1.57
CA ASP A 157 -21.85 0.90 2.03
C ASP A 157 -21.87 1.47 3.45
N LYS A 158 -21.02 0.95 4.36
CA LYS A 158 -20.86 1.52 5.71
C LYS A 158 -20.37 2.96 5.69
N ILE A 159 -19.38 3.28 4.86
CA ILE A 159 -18.88 4.65 4.69
C ILE A 159 -19.98 5.57 4.14
N ASN A 160 -20.78 5.07 3.20
CA ASN A 160 -21.82 5.85 2.55
C ASN A 160 -23.14 5.95 3.34
N SER A 161 -23.28 5.20 4.44
CA SER A 161 -24.53 5.12 5.22
C SER A 161 -25.06 6.47 5.70
N ASN A 162 -24.19 7.39 6.10
CA ASN A 162 -24.57 8.76 6.49
C ASN A 162 -23.71 9.80 5.76
N PRO A 163 -24.07 10.24 4.55
CA PRO A 163 -23.21 11.07 3.70
C PRO A 163 -22.91 12.46 4.27
N GLN A 164 -23.51 12.89 5.38
CA GLN A 164 -23.19 14.17 6.01
C GLN A 164 -21.96 14.10 6.91
N ASN A 165 -21.73 12.96 7.57
CA ASN A 165 -20.69 12.82 8.57
C ASN A 165 -19.37 12.34 7.97
N LEU A 166 -18.26 12.74 8.59
CA LEU A 166 -16.95 12.20 8.24
C LEU A 166 -16.78 10.79 8.84
N LYS A 167 -15.99 9.97 8.16
CA LYS A 167 -15.63 8.64 8.62
C LYS A 167 -14.13 8.60 8.79
N LEU A 168 -13.72 8.11 9.95
CA LEU A 168 -12.35 7.79 10.28
C LEU A 168 -12.14 6.29 10.07
N VAL A 169 -11.30 5.97 9.10
CA VAL A 169 -10.91 4.60 8.79
C VAL A 169 -9.51 4.36 9.36
N ILE A 170 -9.36 3.34 10.20
CA ILE A 170 -8.11 2.99 10.87
C ILE A 170 -7.88 1.49 10.74
N ARG A 171 -6.62 1.10 10.57
CA ARG A 171 -6.19 -0.30 10.60
C ARG A 171 -5.74 -0.69 12.02
N ASN A 172 -6.29 -1.77 12.55
CA ASN A 172 -5.89 -2.37 13.82
C ASN A 172 -5.42 -3.81 13.56
N GLY A 173 -4.12 -4.00 13.33
CA GLY A 173 -3.59 -5.29 12.85
C GLY A 173 -4.14 -5.61 11.47
N ASP A 174 -4.87 -6.72 11.32
CA ASP A 174 -5.45 -7.13 10.03
C ASP A 174 -6.88 -6.65 9.80
N PHE A 175 -7.45 -5.90 10.77
CA PHE A 175 -8.83 -5.43 10.69
C PHE A 175 -8.91 -3.94 10.37
N ILE A 176 -9.88 -3.58 9.53
CA ILE A 176 -10.24 -2.20 9.26
C ILE A 176 -11.45 -1.82 10.11
N THR A 177 -11.30 -0.74 10.86
CA THR A 177 -12.36 -0.13 11.65
C THR A 177 -12.78 1.17 11.00
N ILE A 178 -14.09 1.32 10.79
CA ILE A 178 -14.71 2.55 10.26
C ILE A 178 -15.53 3.17 11.39
N LYS A 179 -15.12 4.36 11.84
CA LYS A 179 -15.81 5.14 12.88
C LYS A 179 -16.43 6.37 12.27
N GLU A 180 -17.67 6.67 12.63
CA GLU A 180 -18.33 7.92 12.25
C GLU A 180 -17.91 9.03 13.22
N LEU A 181 -17.53 10.19 12.66
CA LEU A 181 -17.22 11.40 13.42
C LEU A 181 -18.47 12.27 13.45
N LYS A 182 -18.92 12.62 14.67
CA LYS A 182 -20.08 13.48 14.93
C LYS A 182 -19.66 14.92 15.16
#